data_AF-A0A9Q3FQW4-F1
#
_entry.id   AF-A0A9Q3FQW4-F1
#
_cell.length_a   1.000
_cell.length_b   1.000
_cell.length_c   1.000
_cell.angle_alpha   90.00
_cell.angle_beta   90.00
_cell.angle_gamma   90.00
#
_symmetry.space_group_name_H-M   'P 1'
#
loop_
_entity.id
_entity.type
_entity.pdbx_description
1 polymer ?
#
loop_
_entity_poly.entity_id
_entity_poly.type
_entity_poly.pdbx_seq_one_letter_code
_entity_poly.pdbx_strand_id
1 'polypeptide(L)'
;MRIRGIGGHRTEILDSENNVLVLPSGDERSIHFFVARGAVHTVIGRPLFADNGIRLENSQQQGEIVSYKESDGRRLCIQICKPE
;
A
#
# COMPACT_ATOMS: atom_id res chain seq x y z
N MET A 1 -12.45 12.56 -11.36
CA MET A 1 -11.07 12.37 -11.93
C MET A 1 -11.04 11.07 -12.73
N ARG A 2 -10.11 10.85 -13.67
CA ARG A 2 -9.93 9.54 -14.34
C ARG A 2 -8.48 9.06 -14.19
N ILE A 3 -8.29 7.80 -13.83
CA ILE A 3 -6.98 7.15 -13.77
C ILE A 3 -6.76 6.33 -15.04
N ARG A 4 -5.54 6.39 -15.57
CA ARG A 4 -5.12 5.61 -16.74
C ARG A 4 -4.45 4.32 -16.27
N GLY A 5 -5.00 3.19 -16.67
CA GLY A 5 -4.41 1.87 -16.49
C GLY A 5 -3.52 1.46 -17.66
N ILE A 6 -2.95 0.26 -17.54
CA ILE A 6 -2.22 -0.44 -18.61
C ILE A 6 -3.14 -0.59 -19.84
N GLY A 7 -2.57 -0.58 -21.05
CA GLY A 7 -3.36 -0.71 -22.29
C GLY A 7 -4.26 0.49 -22.61
N GLY A 8 -4.17 1.58 -21.85
CA GLY A 8 -4.99 2.78 -22.06
C GLY A 8 -6.38 2.73 -21.45
N HIS A 9 -6.70 1.69 -20.66
CA HIS A 9 -7.94 1.62 -19.89
C HIS A 9 -8.09 2.87 -19.02
N ARG A 10 -9.33 3.36 -18.91
CA ARG A 10 -9.66 4.53 -18.10
C ARG A 10 -10.66 4.14 -17.04
N THR A 11 -10.31 4.37 -15.80
CA THR A 11 -11.18 4.12 -14.65
C THR A 11 -11.65 5.45 -14.09
N GLU A 12 -12.96 5.57 -13.90
CA GLU A 12 -13.57 6.73 -13.27
C GLU A 12 -13.40 6.67 -11.75
N ILE A 13 -12.93 7.78 -11.19
CA ILE A 13 -12.89 8.01 -9.75
C ILE A 13 -14.19 8.70 -9.36
N LEU A 14 -14.94 8.03 -8.50
CA LEU A 14 -16.20 8.49 -7.96
C LEU A 14 -15.99 9.45 -6.80
N ASP A 15 -15.02 9.14 -5.93
CA ASP A 15 -14.79 9.89 -4.70
C ASP A 15 -13.33 9.80 -4.23
N SER A 16 -12.99 10.62 -3.25
CA SER A 16 -11.74 10.60 -2.50
C SER A 16 -12.01 10.82 -1.02
N GLU A 17 -11.45 9.96 -0.17
CA GLU A 17 -11.69 9.99 1.26
C GLU A 17 -10.37 9.95 2.05
N ASN A 18 -10.42 10.50 3.26
CA ASN A 18 -9.40 10.32 4.29
C ASN A 18 -9.89 9.30 5.31
N ASN A 19 -9.02 8.38 5.73
CA ASN A 19 -9.33 7.38 6.75
C ASN A 19 -8.07 6.97 7.52
N VAL A 20 -8.17 5.98 8.40
CA VAL A 20 -7.08 5.45 9.21
C VAL A 20 -6.76 4.02 8.76
N LEU A 21 -5.49 3.78 8.45
CA LEU A 21 -4.92 2.44 8.31
C LEU A 21 -4.38 2.00 9.66
N VAL A 22 -4.86 0.87 10.16
CA VAL A 22 -4.33 0.22 11.37
C VAL A 22 -3.32 -0.84 10.94
N LEU A 23 -2.08 -0.68 11.36
CA LEU A 23 -1.02 -1.66 11.12
C LEU A 23 -1.16 -2.85 12.08
N PRO A 24 -0.62 -4.05 11.75
CA PRO A 24 -0.58 -5.19 12.66
C PRO A 24 0.01 -4.91 14.05
N SER A 25 0.84 -3.87 14.18
CA SER A 25 1.40 -3.39 15.44
C SER A 25 0.38 -2.67 16.35
N GLY A 26 -0.78 -2.31 15.80
CA GLY A 26 -1.74 -1.39 16.40
C GLY A 26 -1.48 0.08 16.06
N ASP A 27 -0.38 0.40 15.35
CA ASP A 27 -0.09 1.78 14.95
C ASP A 27 -1.09 2.27 13.91
N GLU A 28 -1.64 3.47 14.14
CA GLU A 28 -2.58 4.13 13.24
C GLU A 28 -1.88 5.11 12.31
N ARG A 29 -2.25 5.08 11.03
CA ARG A 29 -1.73 5.97 9.99
C ARG A 29 -2.87 6.63 9.22
N SER A 30 -2.82 7.94 9.06
CA SER A 30 -3.76 8.63 8.18
C SER A 30 -3.49 8.27 6.73
N ILE A 31 -4.54 7.92 6.00
CA ILE A 31 -4.47 7.56 4.59
C ILE A 31 -5.47 8.38 3.80
N HIS A 32 -5.09 8.71 2.56
CA HIS A 32 -5.98 9.27 1.57
C HIS A 32 -6.09 8.28 0.40
N PHE A 33 -7.31 7.94 -0.01
CA PHE A 33 -7.54 7.00 -1.09
C PHE A 33 -8.66 7.45 -2.03
N PHE A 34 -8.73 6.82 -3.20
CA PHE A 34 -9.74 7.08 -4.21
C PHE A 34 -10.70 5.90 -4.31
N VAL A 35 -11.99 6.20 -4.46
CA VAL A 35 -13.03 5.20 -4.71
C VAL A 35 -13.31 5.16 -6.22
N ALA A 36 -13.19 3.98 -6.81
CA ALA A 36 -13.38 3.76 -8.24
C ALA A 36 -14.51 2.77 -8.50
N ARG A 37 -15.19 2.92 -9.64
CA ARG A 37 -16.25 1.99 -10.09
C ARG A 37 -15.72 1.00 -11.13
N GLY A 38 -16.16 -0.25 -11.03
CA GLY A 38 -15.94 -1.30 -12.02
C GLY A 38 -15.15 -2.48 -11.48
N ALA A 39 -14.65 -3.33 -12.38
CA ALA A 39 -13.76 -4.45 -12.04
C ALA A 39 -12.35 -3.94 -11.72
N VAL A 40 -12.21 -3.29 -10.57
CA VAL A 40 -10.95 -2.76 -10.06
C VAL A 40 -10.49 -3.62 -8.89
N HIS A 41 -9.22 -4.00 -8.89
CA HIS A 41 -8.57 -4.53 -7.69
C HIS A 41 -8.16 -3.37 -6.78
N THR A 42 -8.08 -3.63 -5.47
CA THR A 42 -7.46 -2.69 -4.54
C THR A 42 -6.01 -2.47 -4.94
N VAL A 43 -5.63 -1.22 -5.15
CA VAL A 43 -4.26 -0.84 -5.50
C VAL A 43 -3.68 -0.02 -4.37
N ILE A 44 -2.57 -0.50 -3.82
CA ILE A 44 -1.77 0.29 -2.88
C ILE A 44 -0.77 1.10 -3.71
N GLY A 45 -1.04 2.39 -3.84
CA GLY A 45 -0.18 3.30 -4.59
C GLY A 45 1.11 3.65 -3.83
N ARG A 46 2.15 4.03 -4.59
CA ARG A 46 3.42 4.57 -4.05
C ARG A 46 3.24 5.67 -2.98
N PRO A 47 2.25 6.58 -3.05
CA PRO A 47 2.05 7.60 -2.02
C PRO A 47 1.89 7.00 -0.62
N LEU A 48 1.10 5.92 -0.49
CA LEU A 48 0.92 5.26 0.81
C LEU A 48 2.26 4.77 1.38
N PHE A 49 3.16 4.28 0.53
CA PHE A 49 4.48 3.84 0.96
C PHE A 49 5.38 5.00 1.39
N ALA A 50 5.45 6.05 0.56
CA ALA A 50 6.30 7.21 0.80
C ALA A 50 5.90 7.96 2.08
N ASP A 51 4.60 8.17 2.29
CA ASP A 51 4.08 8.98 3.40
C ASP A 51 4.18 8.27 4.76
N ASN A 52 4.31 6.94 4.75
CA ASN A 52 4.27 6.11 5.96
C ASN A 52 5.57 5.34 6.25
N GLY A 53 6.65 5.62 5.50
CA GLY A 53 7.93 4.93 5.69
C GLY A 53 7.87 3.42 5.44
N ILE A 54 6.87 2.96 4.67
CA ILE A 54 6.69 1.58 4.26
C ILE A 54 7.61 1.35 3.04
N ARG A 55 8.33 0.24 3.03
CA ARG A 55 9.27 -0.14 1.97
C ARG A 55 8.93 -1.51 1.41
N LEU A 56 9.12 -1.65 0.11
CA LEU A 56 9.16 -2.94 -0.57
C LEU A 56 10.63 -3.32 -0.72
N GLU A 57 11.03 -4.43 -0.10
CA GLU A 57 12.41 -4.91 -0.07
C GLU A 57 12.43 -6.38 -0.53
N ASN A 58 13.50 -6.77 -1.22
CA ASN A 58 13.73 -8.18 -1.56
C ASN A 58 14.79 -8.73 -0.60
N SER A 59 14.36 -9.59 0.31
CA SER A 59 15.21 -10.26 1.29
C SER A 59 15.66 -11.61 0.75
N GLN A 60 16.96 -11.88 0.75
CA GLN A 60 17.49 -13.18 0.31
C GLN A 60 16.96 -14.37 1.12
N GLN A 61 16.57 -14.14 2.38
CA GLN A 61 16.06 -15.20 3.26
C GLN A 61 14.53 -15.28 3.28
N GLN A 62 13.84 -14.17 3.03
CA GLN A 62 12.38 -14.07 3.20
C GLN A 62 11.64 -13.74 1.89
N GLY A 63 12.34 -13.63 0.76
CA GLY A 63 11.75 -13.21 -0.50
C GLY A 63 11.29 -11.75 -0.48
N GLU A 64 10.22 -11.45 -1.20
CA GLU A 64 9.65 -10.10 -1.25
C GLU A 64 8.93 -9.77 0.05
N ILE A 65 9.35 -8.69 0.71
CA ILE A 65 8.82 -8.24 2.00
C ILE A 65 8.31 -6.79 1.90
N VAL A 66 7.18 -6.50 2.55
CA VAL A 66 6.80 -5.15 2.96
C VAL A 66 7.38 -4.90 4.34
N SER A 67 8.19 -3.86 4.51
CA SER A 67 8.73 -3.48 5.81
C SER A 67 8.35 -2.06 6.21
N TYR A 68 7.96 -1.86 7.47
CA TYR A 68 7.63 -0.54 8.01
C TYR A 68 8.19 -0.38 9.42
N LYS A 69 8.41 0.88 9.83
CA LYS A 69 8.97 1.22 11.12
C LYS A 69 7.85 1.42 12.15
N GLU A 70 7.90 0.67 13.23
CA GLU A 70 7.01 0.82 14.38
C GLU A 70 7.43 2.02 15.24
N SER A 71 6.53 2.44 16.11
CA SER A 71 6.71 3.57 17.03
C SER A 71 7.94 3.45 17.95
N ASP A 72 8.32 2.23 18.32
CA ASP A 72 9.50 1.95 19.16
C ASP A 72 10.82 1.83 18.35
N GLY A 73 10.74 2.01 17.04
CA GLY A 73 11.87 1.97 16.13
C GLY A 73 12.19 0.59 15.56
N ARG A 74 11.50 -0.49 15.98
CA ARG A 74 11.59 -1.80 15.33
C ARG A 74 11.05 -1.72 13.90
N ARG A 75 11.53 -2.61 13.03
CA ARG A 75 10.96 -2.80 11.69
C ARG A 75 10.20 -4.11 11.68
N LEU A 76 8.90 -4.04 11.41
CA LEU A 76 8.15 -5.24 11.07
C LEU A 76 8.35 -5.52 9.58
N CYS A 77 8.63 -6.77 9.26
CA CYS A 77 8.73 -7.27 7.88
C CYS A 77 7.62 -8.29 7.66
N ILE A 78 6.73 -8.00 6.71
CA ILE A 78 5.65 -8.89 6.30
C ILE A 78 6.04 -9.47 4.95
N GLN A 79 6.12 -10.79 4.89
CA GLN A 79 6.41 -11.51 3.66
C GLN A 79 5.21 -11.46 2.71
N ILE A 80 5.45 -11.03 1.48
CA ILE A 80 4.45 -10.93 0.39
C ILE A 80 4.51 -12.18 -0.47
N CYS A 81 5.73 -12.58 -0.84
CA CYS A 81 6.01 -13.74 -1.67
C CYS A 81 7.02 -14.65 -0.98
N LYS A 82 6.86 -15.97 -1.17
CA LYS A 82 7.90 -16.92 -0.76
C LYS A 82 9.09 -16.81 -1.70
N PRO A 83 10.34 -16.84 -1.18
CA PRO A 83 11.49 -17.05 -2.05
C PRO A 83 11.29 -18.38 -2.79
N GLU A 84 11.60 -18.38 -4.09
CA GLU A 84 11.56 -19.60 -4.93
C GLU A 84 12.52 -20.67 -4.41
#